data_AF-A0A923PLI0-F1
#
_entry.id   AF-A0A923PLI0-F1
#
_cell.length_a   1.000
_cell.length_b   1.000
_cell.length_c   1.000
_cell.angle_alpha   90.00
_cell.angle_beta   90.00
_cell.angle_gamma   90.00
#
_symmetry.space_group_name_H-M   'P 1'
#
loop_
_entity.id
_entity.type
_entity.pdbx_description
1 polymer ?
#
loop_
_entity_poly.entity_id
_entity_poly.type
_entity_poly.pdbx_seq_one_letter_code
_entity_poly.pdbx_strand_id
1 'polypeptide(L)'
;MSNQVTVKEALELIASGAYTSEMEVEFTGVERVEALDAVALGEAGVDVPDDLICYDDDAIADDEAFDGPWESIDSDLEEEKSTSG
;
A
#
# COMPACT_ATOMS: atom_id res chain seq x y z
N MET A 1 -28.45 -13.91 -2.25
CA MET A 1 -28.15 -13.00 -1.14
C MET A 1 -26.99 -12.14 -1.59
N SER A 2 -27.07 -10.82 -1.46
CA SER A 2 -25.91 -9.96 -1.68
C SER A 2 -25.05 -10.02 -0.43
N ASN A 3 -23.86 -10.61 -0.51
CA ASN A 3 -22.87 -10.61 0.58
C ASN A 3 -22.02 -9.33 0.48
N GLN A 4 -22.68 -8.19 0.33
CA GLN A 4 -22.02 -6.91 0.28
C GLN A 4 -21.76 -6.45 1.72
N VAL A 5 -20.50 -6.12 2.00
CA VAL A 5 -20.05 -5.62 3.30
C VAL A 5 -19.38 -4.28 3.09
N THR A 6 -19.47 -3.40 4.08
CA THR A 6 -18.73 -2.14 4.04
C THR A 6 -17.23 -2.39 4.24
N VAL A 7 -16.38 -1.44 3.83
CA VAL A 7 -14.92 -1.49 4.06
C VAL A 7 -14.59 -1.79 5.53
N LYS A 8 -15.30 -1.13 6.46
CA LYS A 8 -15.10 -1.34 7.89
C LYS A 8 -15.46 -2.78 8.32
N GLU A 9 -16.61 -3.28 7.89
CA GLU A 9 -17.02 -4.66 8.21
C GLU A 9 -16.07 -5.69 7.61
N ALA A 10 -15.57 -5.45 6.39
CA ALA A 10 -14.58 -6.31 5.76
C ALA A 10 -13.30 -6.37 6.60
N LEU A 11 -12.77 -5.23 7.05
CA LEU A 11 -11.59 -5.17 7.92
C LEU A 11 -11.81 -5.91 9.25
N GLU A 12 -12.96 -5.73 9.89
CA GLU A 12 -13.30 -6.46 11.13
C GLU A 12 -13.37 -7.98 10.90
N LEU A 13 -13.94 -8.42 9.77
CA LEU A 13 -14.02 -9.83 9.39
C LEU A 13 -12.64 -10.42 9.03
N ILE A 14 -11.78 -9.65 8.37
CA ILE A 14 -10.40 -10.04 8.06
C ILE A 14 -9.62 -10.22 9.35
N ALA A 15 -9.71 -9.25 10.27
CA ALA A 15 -9.08 -9.33 11.58
C ALA A 15 -9.58 -10.52 12.42
N SER A 16 -10.86 -10.88 12.29
CA SER A 16 -11.45 -12.04 12.96
C SER A 16 -11.24 -13.38 12.22
N GLY A 17 -10.65 -13.38 11.01
CA GLY A 17 -10.49 -14.57 10.17
C GLY A 17 -11.81 -15.15 9.63
N ALA A 18 -12.90 -14.37 9.65
CA ALA A 18 -14.23 -14.76 9.19
C ALA A 18 -14.54 -14.25 7.77
N TYR A 19 -13.63 -13.47 7.17
CA TYR A 19 -13.76 -12.98 5.81
C TYR A 19 -13.64 -14.13 4.80
N THR A 20 -14.55 -14.16 3.82
CA THR A 20 -14.52 -15.14 2.73
C THR A 20 -14.53 -14.44 1.39
N SER A 21 -13.92 -15.07 0.37
CA SER A 21 -13.88 -14.54 -1.00
C SER A 21 -15.24 -14.47 -1.69
N GLU A 22 -16.31 -14.93 -1.03
CA GLU A 22 -17.70 -14.82 -1.49
C GLU A 22 -18.34 -13.49 -1.06
N MET A 23 -17.66 -12.71 -0.22
CA MET A 23 -18.07 -11.37 0.22
C MET A 23 -17.51 -10.32 -0.74
N GLU A 24 -18.32 -9.33 -1.07
CA GLU A 24 -17.95 -8.21 -1.93
C GLU A 24 -17.87 -6.95 -1.07
N VAL A 25 -16.73 -6.25 -1.14
CA VAL A 25 -16.54 -5.01 -0.39
C VAL A 25 -17.12 -3.85 -1.17
N GLU A 26 -18.08 -3.16 -0.58
CA GLU A 26 -18.69 -1.97 -1.18
C GLU A 26 -17.93 -0.70 -0.74
N PHE A 27 -17.42 0.04 -1.72
CA PHE A 27 -16.75 1.34 -1.54
C PHE A 27 -17.69 2.54 -1.72
N THR A 28 -19.01 2.30 -1.85
CA THR A 28 -20.00 3.35 -2.04
C THR A 28 -20.02 4.31 -0.84
N GLY A 29 -19.72 5.59 -1.09
CA GLY A 29 -19.69 6.61 -0.04
C GLY A 29 -18.41 6.63 0.80
N VAL A 30 -17.42 5.81 0.44
CA VAL A 30 -16.08 5.88 1.03
C VAL A 30 -15.29 6.95 0.30
N GLU A 31 -14.92 8.02 1.01
CA GLU A 31 -14.10 9.10 0.43
C GLU A 31 -12.60 8.79 0.50
N ARG A 32 -12.17 8.02 1.52
CA ARG A 32 -10.77 7.68 1.77
C ARG A 32 -10.65 6.33 2.49
N VAL A 33 -9.66 5.54 2.10
CA VAL A 33 -9.21 4.29 2.73
C VAL A 33 -7.75 4.46 3.10
N GLU A 34 -7.37 4.15 4.34
CA GLU A 34 -5.97 4.24 4.75
C GLU A 34 -5.11 3.22 3.99
N ALA A 35 -3.87 3.57 3.67
CA ALA A 35 -2.98 2.69 2.91
C ALA A 35 -2.76 1.33 3.58
N LEU A 36 -2.69 1.28 4.92
CA LEU A 36 -2.55 0.03 5.68
C LEU A 36 -3.81 -0.84 5.56
N ASP A 37 -4.99 -0.24 5.62
CA ASP A 37 -6.26 -0.94 5.43
C ASP A 37 -6.38 -1.46 4.00
N ALA A 38 -5.95 -0.67 3.00
CA ALA A 38 -5.94 -1.08 1.60
C ALA A 38 -5.03 -2.30 1.38
N VAL A 39 -3.89 -2.38 2.06
CA VAL A 39 -3.01 -3.56 2.04
C VAL A 39 -3.71 -4.77 2.64
N ALA A 40 -4.33 -4.63 3.82
CA ALA A 40 -5.04 -5.74 4.48
C ALA A 40 -6.19 -6.29 3.61
N LEU A 41 -6.92 -5.40 2.93
CA LEU A 41 -7.96 -5.75 1.97
C LEU A 41 -7.37 -6.48 0.75
N GLY A 42 -6.25 -5.98 0.20
CA GLY A 42 -5.53 -6.62 -0.91
C GLY A 42 -5.04 -8.03 -0.59
N GLU A 43 -4.49 -8.24 0.62
CA GLU A 43 -4.09 -9.59 1.09
C GLU A 43 -5.29 -10.55 1.19
N ALA A 44 -6.47 -10.02 1.52
CA ALA A 44 -7.72 -10.77 1.53
C ALA A 44 -8.32 -11.01 0.13
N GLY A 45 -7.69 -10.48 -0.93
CA GLY A 45 -8.12 -10.59 -2.33
C GLY A 45 -9.16 -9.56 -2.75
N VAL A 46 -9.28 -8.45 -2.02
CA VAL A 46 -10.17 -7.33 -2.36
C VAL A 46 -9.39 -6.32 -3.21
N ASP A 47 -9.97 -5.95 -4.35
CA ASP A 47 -9.42 -4.91 -5.22
C ASP A 47 -9.87 -3.54 -4.69
N VAL A 48 -8.92 -2.77 -4.15
CA VAL A 48 -9.16 -1.43 -3.60
C VAL A 48 -8.78 -0.40 -4.66
N PRO A 49 -9.67 0.53 -5.06
CA PRO A 49 -9.33 1.56 -6.03
C PRO A 49 -8.24 2.50 -5.52
N ASP A 50 -7.16 2.69 -6.27
CA ASP A 50 -6.04 3.57 -5.90
C ASP A 50 -6.49 5.02 -5.62
N ASP A 51 -7.49 5.54 -6.33
CA ASP A 51 -8.05 6.88 -6.11
C ASP A 51 -8.65 7.08 -4.70
N LEU A 52 -8.99 6.00 -4.00
CA LEU A 52 -9.52 6.04 -2.64
C LEU A 52 -8.42 5.88 -1.59
N ILE A 53 -7.21 5.45 -1.96
CA ILE A 53 -6.12 5.17 -1.02
C ILE A 53 -5.49 6.50 -0.59
N CYS A 54 -5.61 6.81 0.70
CA CYS A 54 -5.00 7.97 1.32
C CYS A 54 -3.73 7.54 2.05
N TYR A 55 -2.60 8.12 1.64
CA TYR A 55 -1.34 8.04 2.35
C TYR A 55 -1.28 9.18 3.34
N ASP A 56 -1.35 8.86 4.63
CA ASP A 56 -1.16 9.85 5.68
C ASP A 56 0.36 10.01 5.88
N ASP A 57 0.92 11.12 5.34
CA ASP A 57 2.36 11.42 5.41
C ASP A 57 2.82 11.61 6.87
N ASP A 58 1.92 12.02 7.76
CA ASP A 58 2.13 12.10 9.21
C ASP A 58 2.17 10.72 9.90
N ALA A 59 1.67 9.66 9.26
CA ALA A 59 1.73 8.28 9.75
C ALA A 59 2.96 7.50 9.27
N ILE A 60 3.82 8.12 8.43
CA ILE A 60 5.15 7.61 8.16
C ILE A 60 5.94 7.77 9.46
N ALA A 61 5.89 6.76 10.32
CA ALA A 61 6.89 6.61 11.35
C ALA A 61 8.22 6.56 10.61
N ASP A 62 9.03 7.60 10.77
CA ASP A 62 10.45 7.57 10.42
C ASP A 62 10.99 6.33 11.16
N ASP A 63 11.13 5.22 10.45
CA ASP A 63 11.72 4.01 10.99
C ASP A 63 13.18 4.39 11.16
N GLU A 64 13.48 4.94 12.33
CA GLU A 64 14.78 5.46 12.78
C GLU A 64 15.81 4.31 12.94
N ALA A 65 15.66 3.24 12.15
CA ALA A 65 16.51 2.07 12.03
C ALA A 65 17.49 2.17 10.86
N PHE A 66 17.46 3.23 10.05
CA PHE A 66 18.53 3.50 9.09
C PHE A 66 19.66 4.31 9.73
N ASP A 67 20.52 3.64 10.51
CA ASP A 67 21.81 4.15 11.03
C ASP A 67 22.95 4.00 9.98
N GLY A 68 22.59 3.84 8.71
CA GLY A 68 23.56 3.75 7.61
C GLY A 68 24.05 5.13 7.20
N PRO A 69 25.35 5.31 6.89
CA PRO A 69 25.80 6.56 6.30
C PRO A 69 25.08 6.75 4.95
N TRP A 70 24.43 7.90 4.79
CA TRP A 70 23.91 8.34 3.50
C TRP A 70 25.11 8.63 2.58
N GLU A 71 25.50 7.63 1.81
CA GLU A 71 26.56 7.79 0.82
C GLU A 71 25.98 8.55 -0.38
N SER A 72 26.45 9.77 -0.58
CA SER A 72 26.07 10.57 -1.74
C SER A 72 26.68 9.89 -2.97
N ILE A 73 25.85 9.41 -3.88
CA ILE A 73 26.31 9.01 -5.21
C ILE A 73 26.69 10.27 -5.99
N ASP A 74 27.95 10.70 -5.87
CA ASP A 74 28.55 11.60 -6.85
C ASP A 74 28.44 10.89 -8.20
N SER A 75 27.52 11.36 -9.02
CA SER A 75 27.32 10.86 -10.38
C SER A 75 28.45 11.37 -11.27
N ASP A 76 29.68 10.93 -11.00
CA ASP A 76 30.74 10.90 -12.00
C ASP A 76 30.63 9.55 -12.72
N LEU A 77 29.63 9.47 -13.60
CA LEU A 77 29.54 8.39 -14.58
C LEU A 77 30.67 8.68 -15.59
N GLU A 78 31.88 8.17 -15.33
CA GLU A 78 32.96 8.21 -16.33
C GLU A 78 32.44 7.56 -17.61
N GLU A 79 32.16 8.40 -18.61
CA GLU A 79 31.87 8.02 -19.98
C GLU A 79 33.03 7.15 -20.46
N GLU A 80 32.82 5.84 -20.51
CA GLU A 80 33.77 4.91 -21.12
C GLU A 80 33.95 5.29 -22.60
N LYS A 81 34.92 6.18 -22.86
CA LYS A 81 35.43 6.40 -24.21
C LYS A 81 36.24 5.19 -24.64
N SER A 82 35.51 4.15 -25.05
CA SER A 82 35.99 3.23 -26.07
C SER A 82 36.15 4.01 -27.38
N THR A 83 37.32 4.61 -27.59
CA THR A 83 37.76 5.04 -28.93
C THR A 83 39.16 4.51 -29.20
N SER A 84 39.20 3.33 -29.82
CA SER A 84 40.06 2.87 -30.92
C SER A 84 41.42 3.56 -31.11
N GLY A 85 42.49 2.76 -31.09
CA GLY A 85 43.82 3.07 -31.63
C GLY A 85 44.71 1.84 -31.68
#